data_AF-A0A2G6GUY8-F1
#
_entry.id   AF-A0A2G6GUY8-F1
#
_cell.length_a   1.000
_cell.length_b   1.000
_cell.length_c   1.000
_cell.angle_alpha   90.00
_cell.angle_beta   90.00
_cell.angle_gamma   90.00
#
_symmetry.space_group_name_H-M   'P 1'
#
loop_
_entity.id
_entity.type
_entity.pdbx_description
1 polymer ?
#
loop_
_entity_poly.entity_id
_entity_poly.type
_entity_poly.pdbx_seq_one_letter_code
_entity_poly.pdbx_strand_id
1 'polypeptide(L)'
;MEKETLIQEIRTAFKGVKLEDGIGLREGMGMDDYAPPSRLQELRQKDEREDWTAIPFREICGWYEDAFCYMDAKGLRFHLPQYIIADLLEEELAAQGIHMSYDPFWVVERFTEEDIAFYSQPQILAIVHYLEYLIELQVQEDREYGCIDDPTRYRESCILARWRALLASNGE
;
A
#
# COMPACT_ATOMS: atom_id res chain seq x y z
N MET A 1 -16.39 1.56 7.69
CA MET A 1 -15.73 2.71 8.38
C MET A 1 -15.78 3.92 7.44
N GLU A 2 -15.78 5.16 7.92
CA GLU A 2 -15.71 6.34 7.02
C GLU A 2 -14.31 6.51 6.42
N LYS A 3 -14.23 6.92 5.14
CA LYS A 3 -13.00 7.09 4.35
C LYS A 3 -11.94 7.95 5.05
N GLU A 4 -12.34 9.12 5.55
CA GLU A 4 -11.43 10.05 6.23
C GLU A 4 -10.90 9.47 7.55
N THR A 5 -11.74 8.73 8.30
CA THR A 5 -11.30 8.07 9.54
C THR A 5 -10.23 7.03 9.25
N LEU A 6 -10.41 6.24 8.19
CA LEU A 6 -9.43 5.24 7.75
C LEU A 6 -8.10 5.89 7.34
N ILE A 7 -8.14 6.99 6.58
CA ILE A 7 -6.92 7.72 6.18
C ILE A 7 -6.14 8.21 7.43
N GLN A 8 -6.84 8.74 8.44
CA GLN A 8 -6.19 9.18 9.68
C GLN A 8 -5.63 8.02 10.50
N GLU A 9 -6.31 6.88 10.52
CA GLU A 9 -5.81 5.66 11.15
C GLU A 9 -4.51 5.19 10.48
N ILE A 10 -4.48 5.10 9.15
CA ILE A 10 -3.28 4.73 8.37
C ILE A 10 -2.13 5.69 8.68
N ARG A 11 -2.37 7.01 8.61
CA ARG A 11 -1.36 8.02 8.94
C ARG A 11 -0.79 7.85 10.35
N THR A 12 -1.65 7.52 11.31
CA THR A 12 -1.25 7.31 12.70
C THR A 12 -0.43 6.03 12.87
N ALA A 13 -0.88 4.93 12.28
CA ALA A 13 -0.23 3.62 12.38
C ALA A 13 1.17 3.60 11.74
N PHE A 14 1.35 4.35 10.66
CA PHE A 14 2.63 4.44 9.94
C PHE A 14 3.47 5.66 10.33
N LYS A 15 3.06 6.44 11.33
CA LYS A 15 3.79 7.63 11.76
C LYS A 15 5.24 7.30 12.15
N GLY A 16 6.19 8.00 11.54
CA GLY A 16 7.61 7.87 11.85
C GLY A 16 8.27 6.60 11.32
N VAL A 17 7.59 5.82 10.46
CA VAL A 17 8.24 4.77 9.67
C VAL A 17 9.26 5.41 8.74
N LYS A 18 10.48 4.88 8.76
CA LYS A 18 11.60 5.30 7.91
C LYS A 18 11.94 4.21 6.92
N LEU A 19 12.54 4.59 5.80
CA LEU A 19 12.98 3.63 4.78
C LEU A 19 14.20 2.82 5.23
N GLU A 20 14.99 3.35 6.17
CA GLU A 20 16.23 2.74 6.68
C GLU A 20 17.22 2.41 5.56
N ASP A 21 17.52 1.13 5.32
CA ASP A 21 18.30 0.59 4.21
C ASP A 21 17.41 -0.12 3.15
N GLY A 22 16.09 0.04 3.22
CA GLY A 22 15.17 -0.45 2.22
C GLY A 22 15.35 0.22 0.85
N ILE A 23 14.77 -0.43 -0.17
CA ILE A 23 14.75 0.05 -1.56
C ILE A 23 13.68 1.12 -1.70
N GLY A 24 14.07 2.32 -2.14
CA GLY A 24 13.16 3.44 -2.37
C GLY A 24 12.62 3.50 -3.80
N LEU A 25 11.77 4.49 -4.08
CA LEU A 25 11.12 4.67 -5.39
C LEU A 25 12.12 4.82 -6.54
N ARG A 26 13.12 5.69 -6.38
CA ARG A 26 14.09 6.00 -7.43
C ARG A 26 15.06 4.85 -7.63
N GLU A 27 15.50 4.21 -6.54
CA GLU A 27 16.31 3.00 -6.63
C GLU A 27 15.53 1.87 -7.35
N GLY A 28 14.27 1.64 -6.97
CA GLY A 28 13.40 0.63 -7.60
C GLY A 28 13.15 0.88 -9.08
N MET A 29 12.84 2.13 -9.47
CA MET A 29 12.72 2.50 -10.89
C MET A 29 14.04 2.29 -11.64
N GLY A 30 15.17 2.61 -11.01
CA GLY A 30 16.49 2.34 -11.60
C GLY A 30 16.72 0.85 -11.86
N MET A 31 16.19 -0.04 -11.01
CA MET A 31 16.26 -1.49 -11.22
C MET A 31 15.39 -1.92 -12.40
N ASP A 32 14.19 -1.36 -12.54
CA ASP A 32 13.31 -1.58 -13.70
C ASP A 32 13.99 -1.15 -15.01
N ASP A 33 14.65 -0.01 -15.01
CA ASP A 33 15.45 0.52 -16.13
C ASP A 33 16.77 -0.25 -16.38
N TYR A 34 17.05 -1.32 -15.64
CA TYR A 34 18.31 -2.08 -15.70
C TYR A 34 19.57 -1.22 -15.49
N ALA A 35 19.48 -0.19 -14.63
CA ALA A 35 20.58 0.72 -14.39
C ALA A 35 21.81 0.02 -13.76
N PRO A 36 23.04 0.45 -14.07
CA PRO A 36 24.24 -0.15 -13.50
C PRO A 36 24.36 0.17 -12.00
N PRO A 37 25.14 -0.63 -11.23
CA PRO A 37 25.25 -0.47 -9.77
C PRO A 37 25.64 0.93 -9.29
N SER A 38 26.53 1.63 -10.01
CA SER A 38 26.90 3.01 -9.66
C SER A 38 25.70 3.96 -9.76
N ARG A 39 24.83 3.78 -10.75
CA ARG A 39 23.63 4.59 -10.91
C ARG A 39 22.57 4.27 -9.86
N LEU A 40 22.41 2.99 -9.50
CA LEU A 40 21.51 2.60 -8.41
C LEU A 40 21.93 3.25 -7.09
N GLN A 41 23.24 3.30 -6.80
CA GLN A 41 23.76 3.98 -5.61
C GLN A 41 23.45 5.49 -5.60
N GLU A 42 23.55 6.17 -6.76
CA GLU A 42 23.15 7.58 -6.89
C GLU A 42 21.65 7.80 -6.70
N LEU A 43 20.81 6.90 -7.22
CA LEU A 43 19.36 6.98 -7.10
C LEU A 43 18.92 6.75 -5.66
N ARG A 44 19.50 5.77 -4.99
CA ARG A 44 19.31 5.48 -3.57
C ARG A 44 19.61 6.66 -2.65
N GLN A 45 20.61 7.48 -2.99
CA GLN A 45 20.95 8.70 -2.26
C GLN A 45 19.92 9.83 -2.43
N LYS A 46 19.06 9.74 -3.44
CA LYS A 46 18.01 10.73 -3.75
C LYS A 46 16.63 10.31 -3.26
N ASP A 47 16.48 9.08 -2.78
CA ASP A 47 15.24 8.62 -2.19
C ASP A 47 14.96 9.36 -0.88
N GLU A 48 13.70 9.73 -0.68
CA GLU A 48 13.20 10.16 0.64
C GLU A 48 13.26 8.94 1.58
N ARG A 49 13.84 9.11 2.78
CA ARG A 49 14.10 8.01 3.71
C ARG A 49 13.55 8.23 5.11
N GLU A 50 13.14 9.46 5.42
CA GLU A 50 12.78 9.89 6.77
C GLU A 50 11.28 10.06 6.96
N ASP A 51 10.58 10.54 5.92
CA ASP A 51 9.15 10.84 6.00
C ASP A 51 8.42 10.43 4.72
N TRP A 52 7.71 9.30 4.79
CA TRP A 52 6.91 8.79 3.67
C TRP A 52 5.78 9.75 3.25
N THR A 53 5.35 10.66 4.13
CA THR A 53 4.30 11.66 3.82
C THR A 53 4.84 12.82 2.98
N ALA A 54 6.17 12.99 2.92
CA ALA A 54 6.81 14.05 2.14
C ALA A 54 6.89 13.70 0.64
N ILE A 55 6.73 12.43 0.28
CA ILE A 55 6.71 11.98 -1.12
C ILE A 55 5.40 12.46 -1.77
N PRO A 56 5.42 13.17 -2.90
CA PRO A 56 4.19 13.55 -3.58
C PRO A 56 3.47 12.35 -4.20
N PHE A 57 2.14 12.33 -4.18
CA PHE A 57 1.35 11.29 -4.87
C PHE A 57 1.72 11.14 -6.36
N ARG A 58 2.06 12.23 -7.05
CA ARG A 58 2.50 12.18 -8.45
C ARG A 58 3.81 11.39 -8.66
N GLU A 59 4.69 11.35 -7.65
CA GLU A 59 5.91 10.55 -7.74
C GLU A 59 5.59 9.06 -7.61
N ILE A 60 4.83 8.68 -6.58
CA ILE A 60 4.57 7.27 -6.27
C ILE A 60 3.47 6.63 -7.14
N CYS A 61 2.45 7.38 -7.55
CA CYS A 61 1.33 6.89 -8.37
C CYS A 61 1.48 7.25 -9.85
N GLY A 62 2.62 7.82 -10.27
CA GLY A 62 2.78 8.31 -11.63
C GLY A 62 4.18 8.10 -12.17
N TRP A 63 5.18 8.80 -11.63
CA TRP A 63 6.53 8.73 -12.19
C TRP A 63 7.30 7.46 -11.86
N TYR A 64 7.02 6.86 -10.71
CA TYR A 64 7.76 5.70 -10.18
C TYR A 64 6.80 4.59 -9.73
N GLU A 65 5.63 4.51 -10.36
CA GLU A 65 4.59 3.58 -9.94
C GLU A 65 5.09 2.13 -9.98
N ASP A 66 5.84 1.72 -11.01
CA ASP A 66 6.34 0.35 -11.15
C ASP A 66 7.42 -0.06 -10.11
N ALA A 67 7.97 0.90 -9.37
CA ALA A 67 9.04 0.64 -8.41
C ALA A 67 8.62 -0.34 -7.30
N PHE A 68 7.32 -0.48 -7.00
CA PHE A 68 6.84 -1.39 -5.95
C PHE A 68 7.23 -2.85 -6.20
N CYS A 69 7.39 -3.27 -7.46
CA CYS A 69 7.80 -4.63 -7.83
C CYS A 69 9.21 -4.99 -7.35
N TYR A 70 10.05 -3.97 -7.15
CA TYR A 70 11.46 -4.09 -6.80
C TYR A 70 11.76 -3.80 -5.34
N MET A 71 10.77 -3.29 -4.60
CA MET A 71 10.95 -2.97 -3.18
C MET A 71 11.09 -4.24 -2.34
N ASP A 72 11.96 -4.16 -1.34
CA ASP A 72 12.06 -5.14 -0.27
C ASP A 72 11.02 -4.87 0.83
N ALA A 73 10.98 -5.72 1.86
CA ALA A 73 10.02 -5.61 2.97
C ALA A 73 10.01 -4.21 3.61
N LYS A 74 11.19 -3.58 3.75
CA LYS A 74 11.34 -2.24 4.34
C LYS A 74 10.84 -1.15 3.39
N GLY A 75 11.19 -1.23 2.11
CA GLY A 75 10.68 -0.36 1.06
C GLY A 75 9.16 -0.40 0.99
N LEU A 76 8.59 -1.60 0.96
CA LEU A 76 7.15 -1.79 0.97
C LEU A 76 6.53 -1.20 2.25
N ARG A 77 7.07 -1.46 3.44
CA ARG A 77 6.56 -0.87 4.69
C ARG A 77 6.57 0.65 4.69
N PHE A 78 7.60 1.27 4.11
CA PHE A 78 7.72 2.72 4.04
C PHE A 78 6.75 3.33 3.03
N HIS A 79 6.54 2.70 1.86
CA HIS A 79 5.74 3.27 0.77
C HIS A 79 4.26 2.82 0.76
N LEU A 80 3.94 1.65 1.31
CA LEU A 80 2.58 1.11 1.38
C LEU A 80 1.52 2.10 1.89
N PRO A 81 1.71 2.85 2.99
CA PRO A 81 0.68 3.77 3.46
C PRO A 81 0.29 4.82 2.42
N GLN A 82 1.20 5.23 1.53
CA GLN A 82 0.82 6.15 0.46
C GLN A 82 0.07 5.47 -0.68
N TYR A 83 0.43 4.24 -1.06
CA TYR A 83 -0.33 3.51 -2.08
C TYR A 83 -1.79 3.31 -1.66
N ILE A 84 -2.03 2.86 -0.42
CA ILE A 84 -3.40 2.64 0.07
C ILE A 84 -4.16 3.95 0.31
N ILE A 85 -3.49 5.04 0.68
CA ILE A 85 -4.16 6.35 0.77
C ILE A 85 -4.48 6.89 -0.62
N ALA A 86 -3.61 6.68 -1.61
CA ALA A 86 -3.87 7.08 -2.98
C ALA A 86 -5.08 6.35 -3.56
N ASP A 87 -5.25 5.07 -3.24
CA ASP A 87 -6.44 4.28 -3.58
C ASP A 87 -7.72 4.90 -3.01
N LEU A 88 -7.70 5.23 -1.72
CA LEU A 88 -8.83 5.88 -1.05
C LEU A 88 -9.12 7.29 -1.61
N LEU A 89 -8.15 7.90 -2.29
CA LEU A 89 -8.27 9.23 -2.89
C LEU A 89 -8.31 9.18 -4.42
N GLU A 90 -8.64 8.03 -5.03
CA GLU A 90 -8.56 7.83 -6.48
C GLU A 90 -9.31 8.93 -7.23
N GLU A 91 -10.56 9.21 -6.88
CA GLU A 91 -11.38 10.26 -7.52
C GLU A 91 -10.75 11.66 -7.38
N GLU A 92 -10.27 12.00 -6.18
CA GLU A 92 -9.65 13.29 -5.90
C GLU A 92 -8.29 13.47 -6.62
N LEU A 93 -7.53 12.39 -6.78
CA LEU A 93 -6.26 12.38 -7.50
C LEU A 93 -6.48 12.40 -9.02
N ALA A 94 -7.48 11.66 -9.51
CA ALA A 94 -7.89 11.66 -10.91
C ALA A 94 -8.33 13.06 -11.37
N ALA A 95 -9.05 13.80 -10.52
CA ALA A 95 -9.41 15.20 -10.79
C ALA A 95 -8.19 16.13 -10.95
N GLN A 96 -7.02 15.72 -10.45
CA GLN A 96 -5.74 16.43 -10.57
C GLN A 96 -4.83 15.85 -11.68
N GLY A 97 -5.34 14.90 -12.47
CA GLY A 97 -4.57 14.20 -13.51
C GLY A 97 -3.45 13.34 -12.93
N ILE A 98 -3.70 12.71 -11.78
CA ILE A 98 -2.84 11.70 -11.16
C ILE A 98 -3.66 10.41 -11.19
N HIS A 99 -3.16 9.40 -11.90
CA HIS A 99 -3.85 8.11 -12.07
C HIS A 99 -2.84 7.01 -11.76
N MET A 100 -3.23 6.06 -10.91
CA MET A 100 -2.49 4.82 -10.77
C MET A 100 -2.83 3.91 -11.95
N SER A 101 -1.82 3.29 -12.56
CA SER A 101 -2.03 2.34 -13.66
C SER A 101 -2.40 0.93 -13.18
N TYR A 102 -2.34 0.67 -11.87
CA TYR A 102 -2.65 -0.61 -11.26
C TYR A 102 -3.47 -0.44 -9.97
N ASP A 103 -4.14 -1.54 -9.58
CA ASP A 103 -4.90 -1.65 -8.34
C ASP A 103 -3.95 -1.88 -7.15
N PRO A 104 -3.90 -1.00 -6.13
CA PRO A 104 -3.06 -1.16 -4.95
C PRO A 104 -3.28 -2.48 -4.18
N PHE A 105 -4.39 -3.17 -4.42
CA PHE A 105 -4.62 -4.56 -4.02
C PHE A 105 -3.46 -5.49 -4.40
N TRP A 106 -2.83 -5.30 -5.57
CA TRP A 106 -1.66 -6.09 -6.01
C TRP A 106 -0.46 -5.94 -5.07
N VAL A 107 -0.29 -4.75 -4.48
CA VAL A 107 0.80 -4.50 -3.53
C VAL A 107 0.57 -5.30 -2.24
N VAL A 108 -0.64 -5.24 -1.68
CA VAL A 108 -1.02 -5.98 -0.44
C VAL A 108 -1.13 -7.49 -0.64
N GLU A 109 -1.39 -7.96 -1.86
CA GLU A 109 -1.39 -9.38 -2.19
C GLU A 109 0.02 -10.00 -2.17
N ARG A 110 1.02 -9.25 -2.66
CA ARG A 110 2.41 -9.72 -2.81
C ARG A 110 3.10 -10.10 -1.50
N PHE A 111 2.66 -9.55 -0.37
CA PHE A 111 3.32 -9.75 0.92
C PHE A 111 3.45 -11.23 1.32
N THR A 112 4.66 -11.61 1.69
CA THR A 112 4.97 -12.88 2.36
C THR A 112 4.87 -12.71 3.88
N GLU A 113 4.87 -13.82 4.64
CA GLU A 113 4.95 -13.76 6.11
C GLU A 113 6.21 -13.03 6.59
N GLU A 114 7.32 -13.16 5.87
CA GLU A 114 8.59 -12.48 6.17
C GLU A 114 8.50 -10.96 5.98
N ASP A 115 7.79 -10.50 4.94
CA ASP A 115 7.56 -9.07 4.72
C ASP A 115 6.72 -8.47 5.85
N ILE A 116 5.79 -9.25 6.39
CA ILE A 116 4.84 -8.81 7.42
C ILE A 116 5.49 -8.75 8.81
N ALA A 117 6.59 -9.47 9.03
CA ALA A 117 7.35 -9.42 10.30
C ALA A 117 7.87 -8.00 10.63
N PHE A 118 7.96 -7.10 9.66
CA PHE A 118 8.35 -5.71 9.87
C PHE A 118 7.20 -4.81 10.34
N TYR A 119 5.95 -5.28 10.27
CA TYR A 119 4.77 -4.47 10.57
C TYR A 119 4.38 -4.59 12.04
N SER A 120 4.07 -3.44 12.66
CA SER A 120 3.51 -3.43 14.00
C SER A 120 2.02 -3.80 13.97
N GLN A 121 1.48 -4.20 15.12
CA GLN A 121 0.07 -4.53 15.24
C GLN A 121 -0.87 -3.40 14.78
N PRO A 122 -0.63 -2.11 15.11
CA PRO A 122 -1.42 -1.00 14.54
C PRO A 122 -1.34 -0.90 13.01
N GLN A 123 -0.19 -1.21 12.40
CA GLN A 123 -0.01 -1.17 10.95
C GLN A 123 -0.80 -2.29 10.27
N ILE A 124 -0.74 -3.50 10.82
CA ILE A 124 -1.53 -4.65 10.37
C ILE A 124 -3.02 -4.35 10.47
N LEU A 125 -3.46 -3.78 11.60
CA LEU A 125 -4.87 -3.44 11.82
C LEU A 125 -5.39 -2.41 10.80
N ALA A 126 -4.60 -1.36 10.52
CA ALA A 126 -4.96 -0.36 9.51
C ALA A 126 -5.11 -0.96 8.10
N ILE A 127 -4.23 -1.92 7.73
CA ILE A 127 -4.32 -2.65 6.45
C ILE A 127 -5.59 -3.53 6.41
N VAL A 128 -5.92 -4.21 7.52
CA VAL A 128 -7.16 -5.00 7.63
C VAL A 128 -8.39 -4.11 7.43
N HIS A 129 -8.46 -2.96 8.11
CA HIS A 129 -9.58 -2.03 7.94
C HIS A 129 -9.67 -1.46 6.52
N TYR A 130 -8.54 -1.24 5.85
CA TYR A 130 -8.51 -0.84 4.44
C TYR A 130 -9.10 -1.93 3.52
N LEU A 131 -8.68 -3.19 3.69
CA LEU A 131 -9.23 -4.31 2.91
C LEU A 131 -10.73 -4.51 3.16
N GLU A 132 -11.17 -4.37 4.42
CA GLU A 132 -12.59 -4.42 4.78
C GLU A 132 -13.38 -3.28 4.12
N TYR A 133 -12.81 -2.07 4.07
CA TYR A 133 -13.41 -0.92 3.40
C TYR A 133 -13.61 -1.16 1.90
N LEU A 134 -12.60 -1.70 1.20
CA LEU A 134 -12.73 -2.05 -0.23
C LEU A 134 -13.82 -3.10 -0.47
N ILE A 135 -13.90 -4.12 0.38
CA ILE A 135 -14.97 -5.13 0.32
C ILE A 135 -16.35 -4.49 0.53
N GLU A 136 -16.47 -3.56 1.48
CA GLU A 136 -17.72 -2.84 1.72
C GLU A 136 -18.15 -2.02 0.50
N LEU A 137 -17.21 -1.34 -0.19
CA LEU A 137 -17.48 -0.61 -1.43
C LEU A 137 -17.95 -1.54 -2.55
N GLN A 138 -17.22 -2.62 -2.82
CA GLN A 138 -17.59 -3.59 -3.85
C GLN A 138 -18.98 -4.18 -3.61
N VAL A 139 -19.30 -4.53 -2.36
CA VAL A 139 -20.63 -5.02 -1.98
C VAL A 139 -21.71 -3.96 -2.21
N GLN A 140 -21.42 -2.68 -2.01
CA GLN A 140 -22.38 -1.61 -2.27
C GLN A 140 -22.62 -1.45 -3.78
N GLU A 141 -21.56 -1.43 -4.59
CA GLU A 141 -21.68 -1.36 -6.05
C GLU A 141 -22.46 -2.56 -6.60
N ASP A 142 -22.12 -3.78 -6.19
CA ASP A 142 -22.81 -4.98 -6.68
C ASP A 142 -24.30 -5.00 -6.26
N ARG A 143 -24.66 -4.40 -5.12
CA ARG A 143 -26.07 -4.21 -4.75
C ARG A 143 -26.77 -3.23 -5.67
N GLU A 144 -26.11 -2.12 -5.99
CA GLU A 144 -26.65 -1.09 -6.87
C GLU A 144 -26.91 -1.65 -8.28
N TYR A 145 -25.98 -2.46 -8.79
CA TYR A 145 -26.09 -3.09 -10.11
C TYR A 145 -26.87 -4.42 -10.11
N GLY A 146 -27.35 -4.89 -8.95
CA GLY A 146 -28.12 -6.13 -8.84
C GLY A 146 -27.32 -7.42 -9.07
N CYS A 147 -26.00 -7.35 -8.91
CA CYS A 147 -25.03 -8.43 -9.13
C CYS A 147 -24.74 -9.29 -7.88
N ILE A 148 -25.36 -8.99 -6.73
CA ILE A 148 -25.19 -9.81 -5.53
C ILE A 148 -26.03 -11.09 -5.60
N ASP A 149 -25.33 -12.22 -5.78
CA ASP A 149 -25.86 -13.55 -5.46
C ASP A 149 -25.58 -13.94 -4.00
N ASP A 150 -24.40 -13.58 -3.44
CA ASP A 150 -24.01 -13.88 -2.05
C ASP A 150 -22.96 -12.87 -1.49
N PRO A 151 -23.32 -12.00 -0.54
CA PRO A 151 -22.38 -11.05 0.10
C PRO A 151 -21.28 -11.71 0.94
N THR A 152 -21.42 -12.98 1.30
CA THR A 152 -20.43 -13.69 2.13
C THR A 152 -19.17 -14.04 1.36
N ARG A 153 -19.26 -14.16 0.01
CA ARG A 153 -18.14 -14.44 -0.89
C ARG A 153 -16.99 -13.42 -0.77
N TYR A 154 -17.30 -12.17 -0.48
CA TYR A 154 -16.29 -11.12 -0.29
C TYR A 154 -15.56 -11.24 1.06
N ARG A 155 -16.19 -11.84 2.07
CA ARG A 155 -15.60 -12.09 3.40
C ARG A 155 -14.64 -13.27 3.42
N GLU A 156 -14.66 -14.10 2.38
CA GLU A 156 -13.77 -15.24 2.17
C GLU A 156 -12.49 -14.87 1.39
N SER A 157 -12.21 -13.57 1.20
CA SER A 157 -10.95 -13.11 0.60
C SER A 157 -9.76 -13.74 1.32
N CYS A 158 -9.00 -14.56 0.60
CA CYS A 158 -7.82 -15.25 1.13
C CYS A 158 -6.77 -14.26 1.65
N ILE A 159 -6.71 -13.07 1.05
CA ILE A 159 -5.82 -11.97 1.46
C ILE A 159 -6.29 -11.39 2.78
N LEU A 160 -7.58 -11.05 2.93
CA LEU A 160 -8.11 -10.55 4.19
C LEU A 160 -7.97 -11.59 5.31
N ALA A 161 -8.23 -12.86 5.01
CA ALA A 161 -8.05 -13.95 5.97
C ALA A 161 -6.59 -14.08 6.43
N ARG A 162 -5.63 -13.95 5.50
CA ARG A 162 -4.18 -13.95 5.80
C ARG A 162 -3.82 -12.80 6.74
N TRP A 163 -4.23 -11.56 6.44
CA TRP A 163 -3.93 -10.40 7.28
C TRP A 163 -4.59 -10.49 8.67
N ARG A 164 -5.83 -11.02 8.76
CA ARG A 164 -6.49 -11.27 10.06
C ARG A 164 -5.80 -12.35 10.89
N ALA A 165 -5.31 -13.42 10.27
CA ALA A 165 -4.56 -14.46 10.98
C ALA A 165 -3.29 -13.88 11.62
N LEU A 166 -2.61 -12.97 10.93
CA LEU A 166 -1.41 -12.31 11.43
C LEU A 166 -1.68 -11.33 12.57
N LEU A 167 -2.84 -10.68 12.56
CA LEU A 167 -3.30 -9.87 13.70
C LEU A 167 -3.48 -10.73 14.97
N ALA A 168 -3.96 -11.97 14.81
CA ALA A 168 -4.15 -12.90 15.92
C ALA A 168 -2.83 -13.48 16.44
N SER A 169 -1.82 -13.68 15.58
CA SER A 169 -0.51 -14.24 15.98
C SER A 169 0.44 -13.20 16.60
N ASN A 170 0.27 -11.91 16.30
CA ASN A 170 1.08 -10.81 16.87
C ASN A 170 0.50 -10.26 18.20
N GLY A 171 -0.45 -10.96 18.82
CA GLY A 171 -1.13 -10.56 20.05
C GLY A 171 -0.69 -11.29 21.33
N GLU A 172 0.35 -12.14 21.27
CA GLU A 172 0.95 -12.82 22.44
C GLU A 172 2.30 -12.22 22.85
#